data_AF-A0A317YDH0-F1
#
_entry.id   AF-A0A317YDH0-F1
#
_cell.length_a   1.000
_cell.length_b   1.000
_cell.length_c   1.000
_cell.angle_alpha   90.00
_cell.angle_beta   90.00
_cell.angle_gamma   90.00
#
_symmetry.space_group_name_H-M   'P 1'
#
loop_
_entity.id
_entity.type
_entity.pdbx_description
1 polymer ?
#
loop_
_entity_poly.entity_id
_entity_poly.type
_entity_poly.pdbx_seq_one_letter_code
_entity_poly.pdbx_strand_id
1 'polypeptide(L)'
;MIAPPGVEIIDFLQAPSSPIPWMTDEELGQYAEKFEKTGFTGPLNYYRMLETNWRLTAPWSGSKITVPAKFILSKNDVGLQSFGTEKYVKSGALKENVPDLEVSIIEGHHFVQQEEAGTVNSEILSFLDKFPSEGGSA
;
A
#
# COMPACT_ATOMS: atom_id res chain seq x y z
N MET A 1 12.95 6.48 7.50
CA MET A 1 13.02 6.46 8.97
C MET A 1 14.30 5.72 9.36
N ILE A 2 15.20 6.34 10.12
CA ILE A 2 16.46 5.74 10.58
C ILE A 2 16.55 6.06 12.07
N ALA A 3 16.78 5.04 12.90
CA ALA A 3 16.97 5.25 14.33
C ALA A 3 18.31 5.96 14.60
N PRO A 4 18.44 6.73 15.69
CA PRO A 4 19.71 7.32 16.08
C PRO A 4 20.82 6.26 16.25
N PRO A 5 22.10 6.61 16.08
CA PRO A 5 23.21 5.68 16.30
C PRO A 5 23.12 5.05 17.70
N GLY A 6 23.23 3.72 17.76
CA GLY A 6 23.18 2.95 19.01
C GLY A 6 21.77 2.67 19.56
N VAL A 7 20.71 3.02 18.83
CA VAL A 7 19.32 2.71 19.18
C VAL A 7 18.76 1.70 18.17
N GLU A 8 18.20 0.61 18.68
CA GLU A 8 17.48 -0.34 17.82
C GLU A 8 16.23 0.32 17.24
N ILE A 9 15.89 0.00 15.99
CA ILE A 9 14.77 0.65 15.33
C ILE A 9 13.45 0.44 16.07
N ILE A 10 13.29 -0.71 16.74
CA ILE A 10 12.09 -1.01 17.52
C ILE A 10 11.99 -0.15 18.78
N ASP A 11 13.11 0.17 19.42
CA ASP A 11 13.16 1.04 20.60
C ASP A 11 12.96 2.52 20.24
N PHE A 12 13.26 2.87 18.99
CA PHE A 12 12.97 4.20 18.44
C PHE A 12 11.48 4.38 18.08
N LEU A 13 10.78 3.29 17.75
CA LEU A 13 9.36 3.32 17.42
C LEU A 13 8.53 3.35 18.72
N GLN A 14 7.77 4.42 18.93
CA GLN A 14 6.81 4.47 20.03
C GLN A 14 5.54 3.73 19.65
N ALA A 15 5.24 2.64 20.35
CA ALA A 15 3.93 1.99 20.26
C ALA A 15 2.90 2.82 21.05
N PRO A 16 1.69 3.07 20.50
CA PRO A 16 0.64 3.72 21.25
C PRO A 16 0.25 2.86 22.47
N SER A 17 -0.10 3.52 23.58
CA SER A 17 -0.54 2.85 24.82
C SER A 17 -1.95 2.28 24.75
N SER A 18 -2.66 2.51 23.65
CA SER A 18 -4.06 2.13 23.45
C SER A 18 -4.19 1.15 22.28
N PRO A 19 -5.15 0.20 22.37
CA PRO A 19 -5.37 -0.79 21.31
C PRO A 19 -5.76 -0.10 20.01
N ILE A 20 -5.40 -0.73 18.89
CA ILE A 20 -5.73 -0.26 17.56
C ILE A 20 -7.25 -0.44 17.36
N PRO A 21 -8.04 0.61 17.09
CA PRO A 21 -9.50 0.53 17.15
C PRO A 21 -10.12 -0.39 16.08
N TRP A 22 -9.36 -0.74 15.04
CA TRP A 22 -9.77 -1.60 13.93
C TRP A 22 -9.14 -3.00 13.95
N MET A 23 -8.40 -3.36 15.00
CA MET A 23 -7.78 -4.68 15.14
C MET A 23 -7.89 -5.19 16.58
N THR A 24 -8.32 -6.43 16.75
CA THR A 24 -8.36 -7.10 18.05
C THR A 24 -6.97 -7.58 18.50
N ASP A 25 -6.78 -7.78 19.81
CA ASP A 25 -5.53 -8.33 20.35
C ASP A 25 -5.24 -9.76 19.82
N GLU A 26 -6.28 -10.54 19.55
CA GLU A 26 -6.14 -11.87 18.96
C GLU A 26 -5.58 -11.79 17.53
N GLU A 27 -6.13 -10.92 16.68
CA GLU A 27 -5.62 -10.68 15.33
C GLU A 27 -4.19 -10.18 15.36
N LEU A 28 -3.87 -9.23 16.25
CA LEU A 28 -2.51 -8.74 16.43
C LEU A 28 -1.56 -9.87 16.85
N GLY A 29 -2.00 -10.73 17.77
CA GLY A 29 -1.28 -11.92 18.22
C GLY A 29 -0.92 -12.88 17.09
N GLN A 30 -1.81 -13.06 16.10
CA GLN A 30 -1.54 -13.89 14.93
C GLN A 30 -0.42 -13.32 14.06
N TYR A 31 -0.30 -11.99 13.93
CA TYR A 31 0.84 -11.38 13.24
C TYR A 31 2.13 -11.59 14.04
N ALA A 32 2.09 -11.36 15.36
CA ALA A 32 3.24 -11.54 16.24
C ALA A 32 3.80 -12.98 16.16
N GLU A 33 2.93 -13.99 16.29
CA GLU A 33 3.33 -15.41 16.20
C GLU A 33 4.01 -15.74 14.87
N LYS A 34 3.49 -15.22 13.75
CA LYS A 34 4.09 -15.44 12.43
C LYS A 34 5.47 -14.82 12.31
N PHE A 35 5.66 -13.60 12.82
CA PHE A 35 6.97 -12.93 12.77
C PHE A 35 7.96 -13.50 13.78
N GLU A 36 7.51 -14.01 14.91
CA GLU A 36 8.35 -14.76 15.86
C GLU A 36 8.92 -16.02 15.20
N LYS A 37 8.08 -16.76 14.47
CA LYS A 37 8.49 -17.98 13.77
C LYS A 37 9.37 -17.75 12.55
N THR A 38 9.09 -16.71 11.76
CA THR A 38 9.74 -16.50 10.44
C THR A 38 10.86 -15.46 10.47
N GLY A 39 10.88 -14.61 11.50
CA GLY A 39 11.72 -13.42 11.57
C GLY A 39 11.40 -12.38 10.50
N PHE A 40 12.21 -11.33 10.44
CA PHE A 40 12.00 -10.20 9.52
C PHE A 40 12.92 -10.22 8.29
N THR A 41 13.86 -11.17 8.18
CA THR A 41 14.84 -11.20 7.08
C THR A 41 14.18 -11.29 5.71
N GLY A 42 13.18 -12.16 5.53
CA GLY A 42 12.46 -12.30 4.26
C GLY A 42 11.79 -10.99 3.83
N PRO A 43 10.90 -10.41 4.65
CA PRO A 43 10.27 -9.13 4.36
C PRO A 43 11.28 -7.99 4.14
N LEU A 44 12.34 -7.89 4.95
CA LEU A 44 13.36 -6.85 4.81
C LEU A 44 14.20 -6.99 3.52
N ASN A 45 14.32 -8.20 2.97
CA ASN A 45 15.03 -8.40 1.70
C ASN A 45 14.36 -7.70 0.51
N TYR A 46 13.05 -7.43 0.55
CA TYR A 46 12.37 -6.65 -0.50
C TYR A 46 12.96 -5.23 -0.59
N TYR A 47 13.25 -4.60 0.56
CA TYR A 47 13.86 -3.27 0.60
C TYR A 47 15.33 -3.30 0.16
N ARG A 48 16.08 -4.35 0.52
CA ARG A 48 17.48 -4.55 0.07
C ARG A 48 17.59 -4.69 -1.44
N MET A 49 16.52 -5.15 -2.09
CA MET A 49 16.45 -5.37 -3.53
C MET A 49 15.96 -4.15 -4.33
N LEU A 50 15.62 -3.01 -3.70
CA LEU A 50 15.05 -1.86 -4.42
C LEU A 50 15.94 -1.36 -5.57
N GLU A 51 17.26 -1.22 -5.34
CA GLU A 51 18.20 -0.79 -6.39
C GLU A 51 18.30 -1.83 -7.51
N THR A 52 18.42 -3.11 -7.15
CA THR A 52 18.50 -4.20 -8.12
C THR A 52 17.24 -4.27 -8.97
N ASN A 53 16.06 -4.17 -8.35
CA ASN A 53 14.78 -4.13 -9.06
C ASN A 53 14.74 -2.95 -10.03
N TRP A 54 15.17 -1.75 -9.62
CA TRP A 54 15.26 -0.59 -10.50
C TRP A 54 16.17 -0.82 -11.72
N ARG A 55 17.33 -1.47 -11.54
CA ARG A 55 18.22 -1.82 -12.66
C ARG A 55 17.60 -2.87 -13.58
N LEU A 56 16.97 -3.88 -13.01
CA LEU A 56 16.35 -4.96 -13.76
C LEU A 56 15.12 -4.50 -14.54
N THR A 57 14.41 -3.47 -14.06
CA THR A 57 13.26 -2.88 -14.77
C THR A 57 13.64 -1.86 -15.83
N ALA A 58 14.94 -1.63 -16.09
CA ALA A 58 15.41 -0.72 -17.14
C ALA A 58 14.81 -0.97 -18.55
N PRO A 59 14.57 -2.22 -19.01
CA PRO A 59 13.92 -2.47 -20.29
C PRO A 59 12.51 -1.89 -20.43
N TRP A 60 11.83 -1.61 -19.32
CA TRP A 60 10.49 -1.02 -19.30
C TRP A 60 10.50 0.50 -19.12
N SER A 61 11.66 1.14 -19.13
CA SER A 61 11.76 2.60 -19.00
C SER A 61 10.91 3.32 -20.06
N GLY A 62 10.02 4.20 -19.61
CA GLY A 62 9.09 4.94 -20.47
C GLY A 62 7.86 4.14 -20.96
N SER A 63 7.74 2.86 -20.61
CA SER A 63 6.56 2.06 -20.93
C SER A 63 5.37 2.47 -20.06
N LYS A 64 4.16 2.38 -20.62
CA LYS A 64 2.91 2.64 -19.90
C LYS A 64 2.28 1.34 -19.41
N ILE A 65 1.60 1.41 -18.27
CA ILE A 65 0.71 0.34 -17.80
C ILE A 65 -0.65 0.54 -18.47
N THR A 66 -1.07 -0.43 -19.29
CA THR A 66 -2.30 -0.36 -20.09
C THR A 66 -3.46 -1.17 -19.51
N VAL A 67 -3.23 -1.90 -18.42
CA VAL A 67 -4.30 -2.60 -17.69
C VAL A 67 -5.13 -1.54 -16.95
N PRO A 68 -6.48 -1.57 -17.04
CA PRO A 68 -7.33 -0.72 -16.23
C PRO A 68 -6.99 -0.89 -14.75
N ALA A 69 -6.77 0.21 -14.04
CA ALA A 69 -6.27 0.18 -12.68
C ALA A 69 -7.07 1.12 -11.78
N LYS A 70 -7.16 0.74 -10.50
CA LYS A 70 -7.67 1.60 -9.44
C LYS A 70 -6.65 1.71 -8.33
N PHE A 71 -6.34 2.95 -7.95
CA PHE A 71 -5.47 3.24 -6.83
C PHE A 71 -6.27 3.87 -5.69
N ILE A 72 -6.43 3.11 -4.60
CA ILE A 72 -7.11 3.54 -3.38
C ILE A 72 -6.04 4.00 -2.41
N LEU A 73 -6.10 5.27 -2.02
CA LEU A 73 -5.19 5.94 -1.11
C LEU A 73 -5.98 6.43 0.11
N SER A 74 -5.29 6.64 1.23
CA SER A 74 -5.89 7.27 2.40
C SER A 74 -5.20 8.59 2.74
N LYS A 75 -5.96 9.54 3.30
CA LYS A 75 -5.51 10.92 3.55
C LYS A 75 -4.31 11.00 4.51
N ASN A 76 -4.25 10.11 5.49
CA ASN A 76 -3.22 10.13 6.54
C ASN A 76 -2.15 9.05 6.32
N ASP A 77 -2.07 8.45 5.13
CA ASP A 77 -1.00 7.52 4.80
C ASP A 77 0.35 8.25 4.71
N VAL A 78 1.29 7.81 5.56
CA VAL A 78 2.69 8.27 5.51
C VAL A 78 3.33 7.99 4.15
N GLY A 79 2.93 6.93 3.44
CA GLY A 79 3.39 6.60 2.10
C GLY A 79 2.97 7.64 1.05
N LEU A 80 1.73 8.14 1.15
CA LEU A 80 1.23 9.23 0.31
C LEU A 80 2.01 10.53 0.56
N GLN A 81 2.31 10.83 1.83
CA GLN A 81 3.06 12.02 2.25
C GLN A 81 4.56 11.94 1.94
N SER A 82 5.08 10.74 1.66
CA SER A 82 6.51 10.51 1.44
C SER A 82 6.91 10.68 -0.03
N PHE A 83 8.18 11.05 -0.25
CA PHE A 83 8.88 11.00 -1.55
C PHE A 83 8.17 11.70 -2.73
N GLY A 84 7.28 12.66 -2.45
CA GLY A 84 6.52 13.37 -3.49
C GLY A 84 5.37 12.58 -4.11
N THR A 85 4.99 11.44 -3.53
CA THR A 85 3.90 10.57 -4.01
C THR A 85 2.60 11.34 -4.16
N GLU A 86 2.21 12.15 -3.16
CA GLU A 86 0.99 12.96 -3.23
C GLU A 86 1.00 13.91 -4.44
N LYS A 87 2.13 14.58 -4.69
CA LYS A 87 2.28 15.46 -5.86
C LYS A 87 2.19 14.65 -7.16
N TYR A 88 2.82 13.49 -7.22
CA TYR A 88 2.81 12.64 -8.41
C TYR A 88 1.40 12.16 -8.77
N VAL A 89 0.59 11.82 -7.75
CA VAL A 89 -0.82 11.46 -7.92
C VAL A 89 -1.67 12.68 -8.32
N LYS A 90 -1.60 13.78 -7.55
CA LYS A 90 -2.47 14.95 -7.73
C LYS A 90 -2.17 15.77 -8.99
N SER A 91 -0.93 15.74 -9.48
CA SER A 91 -0.53 16.46 -10.70
C SER A 91 -1.02 15.83 -11.99
N GLY A 92 -1.53 14.59 -11.95
CA GLY A 92 -1.89 13.82 -13.15
C GLY A 92 -0.71 13.07 -13.78
N ALA A 93 0.53 13.29 -13.33
CA ALA A 93 1.71 12.59 -13.83
C ALA A 93 1.60 11.05 -13.69
N LEU A 94 0.93 10.56 -12.64
CA LEU A 94 0.65 9.13 -12.51
C LEU A 94 -0.27 8.61 -13.65
N LYS A 95 -1.27 9.40 -14.07
CA LYS A 95 -2.15 9.03 -15.20
C LYS A 95 -1.43 9.06 -16.55
N GLU A 96 -0.35 9.82 -16.69
CA GLU A 96 0.46 9.77 -17.92
C GLU A 96 1.12 8.39 -18.11
N ASN A 97 1.50 7.74 -17.01
CA ASN A 97 2.11 6.41 -16.97
C ASN A 97 1.08 5.27 -16.89
N VAL A 98 -0.11 5.54 -16.33
CA VAL A 98 -1.25 4.60 -16.25
C VAL A 98 -2.49 5.28 -16.83
N PRO A 99 -2.71 5.25 -18.15
CA PRO A 99 -3.76 6.04 -18.81
C PRO A 99 -5.17 5.72 -18.32
N ASP A 100 -5.46 4.44 -18.06
CA ASP A 100 -6.75 3.96 -17.58
C ASP A 100 -6.76 3.77 -16.06
N LEU A 101 -6.43 4.86 -15.34
CA LEU A 101 -6.34 4.88 -13.89
C LEU A 101 -7.49 5.67 -13.25
N GLU A 102 -8.15 5.02 -12.30
CA GLU A 102 -9.03 5.63 -11.31
C GLU A 102 -8.27 5.83 -9.99
N VAL A 103 -8.50 6.98 -9.34
CA VAL A 103 -7.88 7.30 -8.05
C VAL A 103 -8.98 7.68 -7.06
N SER A 104 -8.96 7.03 -5.90
CA SER A 104 -9.83 7.36 -4.76
C SER A 104 -8.95 7.72 -3.57
N ILE A 105 -9.20 8.86 -2.94
CA ILE A 105 -8.53 9.26 -1.69
C ILE A 105 -9.60 9.27 -0.59
N ILE A 106 -9.54 8.27 0.30
CA ILE A 106 -10.52 8.04 1.37
C ILE A 106 -9.93 8.40 2.74
N GLU A 107 -10.74 8.35 3.80
CA GLU A 107 -10.24 8.51 5.16
C GLU A 107 -9.33 7.33 5.57
N GLY A 108 -8.60 7.49 6.67
CA GLY A 108 -7.73 6.47 7.25
C GLY A 108 -6.23 6.68 7.02
N HIS A 109 -5.47 5.66 7.36
CA HIS A 109 -4.00 5.65 7.41
C HIS A 109 -3.42 4.52 6.54
N HIS A 110 -2.21 4.04 6.83
CA HIS A 110 -1.49 3.10 5.96
C HIS A 110 -2.20 1.75 5.76
N PHE A 111 -2.89 1.22 6.77
CA PHE A 111 -3.62 -0.05 6.70
C PHE A 111 -5.10 0.17 6.38
N VAL A 112 -5.38 1.00 5.37
CA VAL A 112 -6.73 1.48 5.03
C VAL A 112 -7.74 0.35 4.77
N GLN A 113 -7.30 -0.81 4.26
CA GLN A 113 -8.16 -1.96 4.03
C GLN A 113 -8.65 -2.64 5.32
N GLN A 114 -7.96 -2.42 6.44
CA GLN A 114 -8.38 -2.90 7.76
C GLN A 114 -9.14 -1.79 8.49
N GLU A 115 -8.66 -0.55 8.43
CA GLU A 115 -9.29 0.61 9.09
C GLU A 115 -10.64 1.00 8.47
N GLU A 116 -10.72 1.03 7.14
CA GLU A 116 -11.87 1.47 6.35
C GLU A 116 -12.39 0.36 5.43
N ALA A 117 -12.45 -0.88 5.95
CA ALA A 117 -12.76 -2.08 5.17
C ALA A 117 -14.06 -1.96 4.34
N GLY A 118 -15.11 -1.35 4.89
CA GLY A 118 -16.37 -1.13 4.18
C GLY A 118 -16.20 -0.25 2.95
N THR A 119 -15.52 0.88 3.11
CA THR A 119 -15.23 1.83 2.01
C THR A 119 -14.36 1.18 0.94
N VAL A 120 -13.28 0.50 1.35
CA VAL A 120 -12.38 -0.21 0.42
C VAL A 120 -13.13 -1.28 -0.36
N ASN A 121 -14.00 -2.07 0.28
CA ASN A 121 -14.83 -3.06 -0.40
C ASN A 121 -15.74 -2.42 -1.45
N SER A 122 -16.42 -1.32 -1.11
CA SER A 122 -17.27 -0.59 -2.07
C SER A 122 -16.47 -0.04 -3.25
N GLU A 123 -15.27 0.48 -3.02
CA GLU A 123 -14.38 0.98 -4.08
C GLU A 123 -13.92 -0.14 -5.02
N ILE A 124 -13.60 -1.32 -4.49
CA ILE A 124 -13.21 -2.51 -5.27
C ILE A 124 -14.39 -3.00 -6.11
N LEU A 125 -15.55 -3.24 -5.49
CA LEU A 125 -16.73 -3.76 -6.19
C LEU A 125 -17.19 -2.80 -7.30
N SER A 126 -17.27 -1.50 -7.00
CA SER A 126 -17.65 -0.47 -7.98
C SER A 126 -16.68 -0.37 -9.16
N PHE A 127 -15.40 -0.76 -8.98
CA PHE A 127 -14.45 -0.83 -10.07
C PHE A 127 -14.63 -2.08 -10.91
N LEU A 128 -14.79 -3.24 -10.26
CA LEU A 128 -14.99 -4.52 -10.94
C LEU A 128 -16.29 -4.57 -11.75
N ASP A 129 -17.36 -3.94 -11.25
CA ASP A 129 -18.66 -3.87 -11.94
C ASP A 129 -18.60 -3.17 -13.31
N LYS A 130 -17.53 -2.41 -13.59
CA LYS A 130 -17.29 -1.77 -14.89
C LYS A 130 -16.80 -2.75 -15.96
N PHE A 131 -16.34 -3.93 -15.55
CA PHE A 131 -15.78 -4.96 -16.43
C PHE A 131 -16.62 -6.25 -16.34
N PRO A 132 -17.90 -6.21 -16.77
CA PRO A 132 -18.73 -7.40 -16.78
C PRO A 132 -18.06 -8.48 -17.62
N SER A 133 -18.09 -9.73 -17.13
CA SER A 133 -17.58 -10.86 -17.90
C SER A 133 -18.33 -10.97 -19.22
N GLU A 134 -17.62 -11.05 -20.34
CA GLU A 134 -18.20 -11.47 -21.62
C GLU A 134 -18.73 -12.90 -21.47
N GLY A 135 -20.02 -13.06 -21.16
CA GLY A 135 -20.62 -14.37 -20.91
C GLY A 135 -21.94 -14.40 -20.14
N GLY A 136 -22.63 -13.27 -19.97
CA GLY A 136 -23.95 -13.20 -19.34
C GLY A 136 -25.06 -12.86 -20.33
N SER A 137 -25.19 -13.60 -21.43
CA SER A 137 -26.44 -13.59 -22.20
C SER A 137 -27.51 -14.36 -21.42
N ALA A 138 -28.52 -13.64 -20.94
CA ALA A 138 -29.86 -14.17 -20.67
C ALA A 138 -30.82 -13.60 -21.71
#